data_AF-A0A366E9I4-F1
#
_entry.id   AF-A0A366E9I4-F1
#
_cell.length_a   1.000
_cell.length_b   1.000
_cell.length_c   1.000
_cell.angle_alpha   90.00
_cell.angle_beta   90.00
_cell.angle_gamma   90.00
#
_symmetry.space_group_name_H-M   'P 1'
#
loop_
_entity.id
_entity.type
_entity.pdbx_description
1 polymer ?
#
loop_
_entity_poly.entity_id
_entity_poly.type
_entity_poly.pdbx_seq_one_letter_code
_entity_poly.pdbx_strand_id
1 'polypeptide(L)'
;MRHYVDFEGRASRTQYWLYTLTLFGITVVALALDLIIDDQSAEPAAFFTGIVVLAHFIPSLAITARRLHDIGKSAWWLLLMLAPGIGSIVLLVFMCTPTKTGENRFNTHIGETQSFERKPHFEGTEQSSLHQLEKIASLRATGAIDEDEFKQLKANVLARSSL
;
A
#
# COMPACT_ATOMS: atom_id res chain seq x y z
N MET A 1 1.37 -14.32 7.18
CA MET A 1 1.90 -13.26 8.07
C MET A 1 3.23 -12.73 7.52
N ARG A 2 3.23 -12.05 6.36
CA ARG A 2 4.35 -11.17 5.97
C ARG A 2 4.07 -9.82 6.63
N HIS A 3 5.05 -9.16 7.23
CA HIS A 3 4.92 -7.90 8.01
C HIS A 3 4.44 -8.05 9.48
N TYR A 4 5.11 -8.92 10.27
CA TYR A 4 4.82 -9.14 11.70
C TYR A 4 5.27 -7.97 12.60
N VAL A 5 6.35 -7.27 12.21
CA VAL A 5 6.97 -6.15 12.95
C VAL A 5 7.16 -4.90 12.08
N ASP A 6 6.46 -4.85 10.95
CA ASP A 6 6.59 -3.73 10.03
C ASP A 6 5.64 -2.60 10.43
N PHE A 7 6.21 -1.44 10.75
CA PHE A 7 5.48 -0.23 11.10
C PHE A 7 5.22 0.66 9.87
N GLU A 8 5.81 0.32 8.73
CA GLU A 8 5.67 1.07 7.49
C GLU A 8 4.38 0.72 6.75
N GLY A 9 3.92 1.66 5.93
CA GLY A 9 2.72 1.51 5.13
C GLY A 9 1.41 1.71 5.89
N ARG A 10 0.33 1.16 5.33
CA ARG A 10 -1.06 1.42 5.70
C ARG A 10 -1.80 0.12 5.98
N ALA A 11 -2.66 0.12 7.00
CA ALA A 11 -3.57 -0.97 7.28
C ALA A 11 -5.02 -0.52 7.02
N SER A 12 -5.73 -1.27 6.18
CA SER A 12 -7.15 -1.00 5.92
C SER A 12 -7.98 -1.29 7.16
N ARG A 13 -9.19 -0.71 7.23
CA ARG A 13 -10.15 -1.01 8.31
C ARG A 13 -10.36 -2.51 8.48
N THR A 14 -10.60 -3.21 7.36
CA THR A 14 -10.82 -4.65 7.36
C THR A 14 -9.64 -5.42 7.93
N GLN A 15 -8.41 -5.08 7.55
CA GLN A 15 -7.20 -5.74 8.09
C GLN A 15 -7.05 -5.52 9.59
N TYR A 16 -7.26 -4.28 10.06
CA TYR A 16 -7.19 -3.95 11.48
C TYR A 16 -8.25 -4.71 12.30
N TRP A 17 -9.51 -4.69 11.85
CA TRP A 17 -10.62 -5.31 12.58
C TRP A 17 -10.55 -6.84 12.53
N LEU A 18 -10.13 -7.44 11.42
CA LEU A 18 -9.91 -8.89 11.35
C LEU A 18 -8.83 -9.35 12.31
N TYR A 19 -7.70 -8.64 12.37
CA TYR A 19 -6.65 -8.92 13.35
C TYR A 19 -7.15 -8.77 14.78
N THR A 20 -7.81 -7.65 15.09
CA THR A 20 -8.31 -7.33 16.44
C THR A 20 -9.33 -8.35 16.92
N LEU A 21 -10.30 -8.72 16.08
CA LEU A 21 -11.32 -9.72 16.41
C LEU A 21 -10.72 -11.13 16.55
N THR A 22 -9.75 -11.49 15.71
CA THR A 22 -9.05 -12.77 15.84
C THR A 22 -8.27 -12.83 17.14
N LEU A 23 -7.51 -11.77 17.48
CA LEU A 23 -6.78 -11.68 18.73
C LEU A 23 -7.71 -11.70 19.94
N PHE A 24 -8.86 -11.02 19.86
CA PHE A 24 -9.88 -11.08 20.90
C PHE A 24 -10.37 -12.52 21.13
N GLY A 25 -10.70 -13.25 20.07
CA GLY A 25 -11.09 -14.65 20.15
C GLY A 25 -10.01 -15.55 20.78
N ILE A 26 -8.75 -15.39 20.35
CA ILE A 26 -7.59 -16.11 20.93
C ILE A 26 -7.45 -15.79 22.42
N THR A 27 -7.61 -14.53 22.80
CA THR A 27 -7.50 -14.08 24.21
C THR A 27 -8.63 -14.65 25.06
N VAL A 28 -9.87 -14.71 24.55
CA VAL A 28 -10.99 -15.36 25.25
C VAL A 28 -10.74 -16.85 25.48
N VAL A 29 -10.19 -17.55 24.48
CA VAL A 29 -9.83 -18.97 24.64
C VAL A 29 -8.72 -19.13 25.66
N ALA A 30 -7.69 -18.29 25.63
CA ALA A 30 -6.59 -18.34 26.60
C ALA A 30 -7.07 -18.09 28.05
N LEU A 31 -7.94 -17.11 28.24
CA LEU A 31 -8.59 -16.85 29.53
C LEU A 31 -9.42 -18.05 30.01
N ALA A 32 -10.18 -18.69 29.12
CA ALA A 32 -10.95 -19.87 29.48
C ALA A 32 -10.03 -21.04 29.91
N LEU A 33 -8.90 -21.23 29.23
CA LEU A 33 -7.92 -22.25 29.61
C LEU A 33 -7.28 -21.96 30.97
N ASP A 34 -6.89 -20.71 31.20
CA ASP A 34 -6.36 -20.25 32.50
C ASP A 34 -7.38 -20.54 33.62
N LEU A 35 -8.67 -20.25 33.42
CA LEU A 35 -9.74 -20.51 34.39
C LEU A 35 -10.02 -22.00 34.63
N ILE A 36 -9.85 -22.86 33.63
CA ILE A 36 -10.08 -24.32 33.76
C ILE A 36 -8.91 -24.99 34.49
N ILE A 37 -7.70 -24.49 34.29
CA ILE A 37 -6.46 -25.07 34.81
C ILE A 37 -6.10 -24.48 36.19
N ASP A 38 -6.80 -23.44 36.63
CA ASP A 38 -6.57 -22.76 37.90
C ASP A 38 -6.64 -23.74 39.10
N ASP A 39 -5.48 -24.05 39.67
CA ASP A 39 -5.28 -25.08 40.70
C ASP A 39 -5.63 -24.57 42.12
N GLN A 40 -6.57 -23.62 42.24
CA GLN A 40 -6.97 -23.00 43.52
C GLN A 40 -5.78 -22.42 44.33
N SER A 41 -4.64 -22.20 43.68
CA SER A 41 -3.49 -21.54 44.28
C SER A 41 -3.82 -20.06 44.50
N ALA A 42 -3.23 -19.44 45.52
CA ALA A 42 -3.52 -18.05 45.88
C ALA A 42 -3.21 -17.02 44.76
N GLU A 43 -2.51 -17.43 43.71
CA GLU A 43 -2.17 -16.59 42.56
C GLU A 43 -2.94 -17.06 41.32
N PRO A 44 -3.72 -16.19 40.65
CA PRO A 44 -4.41 -16.55 39.42
C PRO A 44 -3.40 -16.92 38.33
N ALA A 45 -3.50 -18.15 37.80
CA ALA A 45 -2.62 -18.64 36.76
C ALA A 45 -2.95 -17.97 35.40
N ALA A 46 -2.38 -16.80 35.11
CA ALA A 46 -2.53 -16.11 33.82
C ALA A 46 -1.51 -16.58 32.77
N PHE A 47 -1.19 -17.88 32.74
CA PHE A 47 -0.08 -18.41 31.93
C PHE A 47 -0.36 -18.31 30.43
N PHE A 48 -1.50 -18.82 29.97
CA PHE A 48 -1.87 -18.80 28.56
C PHE A 48 -2.14 -17.37 28.09
N THR A 49 -2.87 -16.59 28.89
CA THR A 49 -3.13 -15.17 28.60
C THR A 49 -1.82 -14.38 28.52
N GLY A 50 -0.87 -14.61 29.42
CA GLY A 50 0.45 -13.98 29.41
C GLY A 50 1.23 -14.25 28.13
N ILE A 51 1.24 -15.50 27.65
CA ILE A 51 1.87 -15.87 26.37
C ILE A 51 1.23 -15.13 25.19
N VAL A 52 -0.11 -15.09 25.15
CA VAL A 52 -0.84 -14.40 24.07
C VAL A 52 -0.48 -12.91 24.05
N VAL A 53 -0.48 -12.25 25.21
CA VAL A 53 -0.13 -10.83 25.35
C VAL A 53 1.29 -10.60 24.86
N LEU A 54 2.28 -11.38 25.33
CA LEU A 54 3.68 -11.21 24.94
C LEU A 54 3.89 -11.42 23.44
N ALA A 55 3.27 -12.45 22.87
CA ALA A 55 3.39 -12.77 21.44
C ALA A 55 2.78 -11.67 20.55
N HIS A 56 1.68 -11.05 20.99
CA HIS A 56 0.91 -10.09 20.18
C HIS A 56 1.15 -8.63 20.54
N PHE A 57 1.97 -8.33 21.56
CA PHE A 57 2.26 -6.97 21.98
C PHE A 57 2.83 -6.12 20.83
N ILE A 58 3.92 -6.56 20.22
CA ILE A 58 4.57 -5.84 19.11
C ILE A 58 3.67 -5.80 17.85
N PRO A 59 3.05 -6.91 17.40
CA PRO A 59 2.13 -6.88 16.26
C PRO A 59 0.93 -5.94 16.45
N SER A 60 0.39 -5.87 17.67
CA SER A 60 -0.73 -4.97 18.00
C SER A 60 -0.34 -3.49 17.86
N LEU A 61 0.87 -3.14 18.30
CA LEU A 61 1.41 -1.80 18.10
C LEU A 61 1.63 -1.51 16.61
N ALA A 62 2.22 -2.45 15.87
CA ALA A 62 2.54 -2.30 14.46
C ALA A 62 1.28 -2.11 13.59
N ILE A 63 0.23 -2.92 13.79
CA ILE A 63 -1.00 -2.77 13.01
C ILE A 63 -1.77 -1.50 13.37
N THR A 64 -1.76 -1.09 14.63
CA THR A 64 -2.41 0.15 15.06
C THR A 64 -1.67 1.39 14.54
N ALA A 65 -0.34 1.37 14.51
CA ALA A 65 0.46 2.41 13.87
C ALA A 65 0.11 2.54 12.36
N ARG A 66 0.09 1.41 11.64
CA ARG A 66 -0.30 1.39 10.21
C ARG A 66 -1.75 1.84 9.98
N ARG A 67 -2.64 1.60 10.95
CA ARG A 67 -4.03 2.07 10.90
C ARG A 67 -4.11 3.58 11.11
N LEU A 68 -3.33 4.15 12.03
CA LEU A 68 -3.18 5.59 12.20
C LEU A 68 -2.60 6.25 10.95
N HIS A 69 -1.57 5.63 10.36
CA HIS A 69 -0.98 6.08 9.09
C HIS A 69 -2.01 6.10 7.97
N ASP A 70 -2.89 5.10 7.89
CA ASP A 70 -3.95 5.03 6.87
C ASP A 70 -4.94 6.20 6.91
N ILE A 71 -5.20 6.76 8.10
CA ILE A 71 -6.01 7.97 8.28
C ILE A 71 -5.19 9.26 8.30
N GLY A 72 -3.88 9.18 8.00
CA GLY A 72 -2.96 10.32 7.92
C GLY A 72 -2.51 10.86 9.28
N LYS A 73 -2.68 10.10 10.37
CA LYS A 73 -2.19 10.44 11.72
C LYS A 73 -0.84 9.78 11.95
N SER A 74 0.03 10.42 12.74
CA SER A 74 1.32 9.85 13.14
C SER A 74 1.15 8.73 14.16
N ALA A 75 2.09 7.78 14.20
CA ALA A 75 2.12 6.71 15.21
C ALA A 75 2.16 7.23 16.67
N TRP A 76 2.62 8.46 16.91
CA TRP A 76 2.60 9.11 18.25
C TRP A 76 1.22 9.15 18.92
N TRP A 77 0.13 9.11 18.16
CA TRP A 77 -1.22 9.02 18.73
C TRP A 77 -1.44 7.71 19.51
N LEU A 78 -0.61 6.68 19.33
CA LEU A 78 -0.61 5.46 20.14
C LEU A 78 -0.37 5.71 21.62
N LEU A 79 0.34 6.78 21.99
CA LEU A 79 0.59 7.09 23.41
C LEU A 79 -0.70 7.31 24.20
N LEU A 80 -1.82 7.62 23.52
CA LEU A 80 -3.13 7.67 24.15
C LEU A 80 -3.58 6.33 24.75
N MET A 81 -3.00 5.19 24.36
CA MET A 81 -3.25 3.91 25.02
C MET A 81 -2.80 3.90 26.49
N LEU A 82 -1.84 4.75 26.87
CA LEU A 82 -1.38 4.90 28.26
C LEU A 82 -2.37 5.69 29.14
N ALA A 83 -3.32 6.39 28.53
CA ALA A 83 -4.36 7.16 29.21
C ALA A 83 -5.71 6.42 29.10
N PRO A 84 -6.04 5.50 30.03
CA PRO A 84 -7.29 4.76 29.97
C PRO A 84 -8.51 5.69 30.05
N GLY A 85 -9.59 5.32 29.35
CA GLY A 85 -10.81 6.12 29.27
C GLY A 85 -10.82 7.02 28.04
N ILE A 86 -10.45 8.30 28.20
CA ILE A 86 -10.53 9.27 27.09
C ILE A 86 -9.59 8.85 25.93
N GLY A 87 -8.37 8.42 26.25
CA GLY A 87 -7.39 8.01 25.25
C GLY A 87 -7.83 6.78 24.45
N SER A 88 -8.40 5.77 25.11
CA SER A 88 -8.92 4.57 24.44
C SER A 88 -10.14 4.88 23.57
N ILE A 89 -11.04 5.77 23.99
CA ILE A 89 -12.19 6.21 23.18
C ILE A 89 -11.71 6.94 21.92
N VAL A 90 -10.78 7.88 22.05
CA VAL A 90 -10.23 8.62 20.89
C VAL A 90 -9.58 7.66 19.89
N LEU A 91 -8.79 6.70 20.37
CA LEU A 91 -8.18 5.70 19.51
C LEU A 91 -9.23 4.83 18.83
N LEU A 92 -10.26 4.37 19.55
CA LEU A 92 -11.33 3.58 18.98
C LEU A 92 -12.07 4.32 17.86
N VAL A 93 -12.34 5.62 18.05
CA VAL A 93 -12.90 6.48 17.00
C VAL A 93 -11.98 6.49 15.77
N PHE A 94 -10.67 6.68 15.95
CA PHE A 94 -9.70 6.63 14.84
C PHE A 94 -9.67 5.29 14.11
N MET A 95 -9.81 4.18 14.83
CA MET A 95 -9.85 2.84 14.22
C MET A 95 -11.11 2.64 13.36
N CYS A 96 -12.21 3.32 13.69
CA CYS A 96 -13.48 3.31 12.96
C CYS A 96 -13.54 4.28 11.76
N THR A 97 -12.76 5.36 11.78
CA THR A 97 -12.75 6.39 10.73
C THR A 97 -12.50 5.80 9.34
N PRO A 98 -13.12 6.28 8.25
CA PRO A 98 -12.80 5.82 6.90
C PRO A 98 -11.33 6.06 6.53
N THR A 99 -10.79 5.19 5.68
CA THR A 99 -9.47 5.36 5.07
C THR A 99 -9.41 6.70 4.33
N LYS A 100 -8.32 7.46 4.51
CA LYS A 100 -8.14 8.72 3.77
C LYS A 100 -7.96 8.40 2.28
N THR A 101 -8.84 8.95 1.45
CA THR A 101 -8.78 8.82 -0.02
C THR A 101 -7.63 9.66 -0.57
N GLY A 102 -6.94 9.14 -1.59
CA GLY A 102 -5.79 9.78 -2.21
C GLY A 102 -4.45 9.49 -1.52
N GLU A 103 -3.42 10.19 -1.96
CA GLU A 103 -2.08 10.00 -1.43
C GLU A 103 -1.93 10.52 0.00
N ASN A 104 -1.18 9.80 0.82
CA ASN A 104 -0.78 10.25 2.14
C ASN A 104 0.73 10.05 2.32
N ARG A 105 1.31 10.75 3.31
CA ARG A 105 2.76 10.71 3.59
C ARG A 105 3.32 9.32 3.94
N PHE A 106 2.45 8.33 4.14
CA PHE A 106 2.78 6.96 4.55
C PHE A 106 2.49 5.95 3.43
N ASN A 107 2.14 6.43 2.24
CA ASN A 107 2.20 5.61 1.06
C ASN A 107 3.67 5.23 0.86
N THR A 108 3.99 3.95 0.93
CA THR A 108 5.18 3.46 0.26
C THR A 108 5.01 3.85 -1.20
N HIS A 109 5.94 4.64 -1.74
CA HIS A 109 6.04 4.83 -3.19
C HIS A 109 6.31 3.45 -3.78
N ILE A 110 5.26 2.68 -4.05
CA ILE A 110 5.31 1.57 -4.99
C ILE A 110 5.63 2.30 -6.28
N GLY A 111 6.93 2.29 -6.64
CA GLY A 111 7.51 3.17 -7.65
C GLY A 111 6.55 3.29 -8.80
N GLU A 112 6.11 4.53 -9.05
CA GLU A 112 5.25 4.87 -10.17
C GLU A 112 4.24 3.75 -10.46
N THR A 113 3.21 3.59 -9.63
CA THR A 113 1.93 3.29 -10.29
C THR A 113 1.65 4.56 -11.06
N GLN A 114 2.25 4.65 -12.26
CA GLN A 114 1.71 5.43 -13.34
C GLN A 114 0.26 5.02 -13.29
N SER A 115 -0.58 5.89 -12.71
CA SER A 115 -1.95 5.99 -13.12
C SER A 115 -1.79 6.04 -14.62
N PHE A 116 -2.03 4.89 -15.22
CA PHE A 116 -2.01 4.68 -16.63
C PHE A 116 -3.24 5.51 -17.03
N GLU A 117 -3.07 6.84 -17.03
CA GLU A 117 -3.62 7.68 -18.06
C GLU A 117 -3.11 6.98 -19.30
N ARG A 118 -3.89 5.98 -19.72
CA ARG A 118 -3.70 5.24 -20.94
C ARG A 118 -4.09 6.28 -21.95
N LYS A 119 -3.20 7.25 -22.17
CA LYS A 119 -3.02 7.83 -23.48
C LYS A 119 -3.01 6.61 -24.37
N PRO A 120 -4.06 6.44 -25.20
CA PRO A 120 -4.19 5.25 -26.00
C PRO A 120 -2.83 5.04 -26.65
N HIS A 121 -2.29 3.83 -26.51
CA HIS A 121 -0.93 3.48 -26.91
C HIS A 121 -0.67 3.75 -28.43
N PHE A 122 -1.71 4.17 -29.14
CA PHE A 122 -1.75 4.72 -30.48
C PHE A 122 -0.97 6.04 -30.66
N GLU A 123 -0.79 6.89 -29.64
CA GLU A 123 -0.06 8.17 -29.81
C GLU A 123 1.46 7.99 -30.01
N GLY A 124 2.05 6.92 -29.45
CA GLY A 124 3.50 6.70 -29.45
C GLY A 124 4.06 6.24 -30.81
N THR A 125 3.27 5.48 -31.58
CA THR A 125 3.65 5.03 -32.93
C THR A 125 3.52 6.17 -33.93
N GLU A 126 2.43 6.94 -33.90
CA GLU A 126 2.25 8.09 -34.79
C GLU A 126 3.31 9.18 -34.58
N GLN A 127 3.60 9.57 -33.32
CA GLN A 127 4.62 10.59 -33.03
C GLN A 127 6.02 10.16 -33.47
N SER A 128 6.36 8.87 -33.29
CA SER A 128 7.64 8.31 -33.73
C SER A 128 7.76 8.33 -35.27
N SER A 129 6.69 7.96 -35.97
CA SER A 129 6.64 7.99 -37.43
C SER A 129 6.70 9.42 -37.98
N LEU A 130 6.03 10.39 -37.35
CA LEU A 130 6.10 11.80 -37.73
C LEU A 130 7.52 12.36 -37.56
N HIS A 131 8.17 12.09 -36.43
CA HIS A 131 9.55 12.52 -36.21
C HIS A 131 10.53 11.87 -37.21
N GLN A 132 10.31 10.60 -37.60
CA GLN A 132 11.07 9.95 -38.66
C GLN A 132 10.84 10.59 -40.04
N LEU A 133 9.60 10.95 -40.35
CA LEU A 133 9.26 11.64 -41.60
C LEU A 133 9.88 13.03 -41.68
N GLU A 134 9.88 13.80 -40.58
CA GLU A 134 10.56 15.10 -40.50
C GLU A 134 12.07 14.96 -40.71
N LYS A 135 12.70 13.93 -40.12
CA LYS A 135 14.12 13.65 -40.30
C LYS A 135 14.45 13.28 -41.75
N ILE A 136 13.63 12.46 -42.40
CA ILE A 136 13.85 12.06 -43.80
C ILE A 136 13.61 13.26 -44.73
N ALA A 137 12.64 14.12 -44.43
CA ALA A 137 12.41 15.35 -45.17
C ALA A 137 13.55 16.37 -45.02
N SER A 138 14.13 16.50 -43.82
CA SER A 138 15.27 17.38 -43.60
C SER A 138 16.54 16.88 -44.32
N LEU A 139 16.78 15.56 -44.35
CA LEU A 139 17.89 14.98 -45.12
C LEU A 139 17.79 15.28 -46.62
N ARG A 140 16.58 15.18 -47.19
CA ARG A 140 16.33 15.60 -48.59
C ARG A 140 16.58 17.09 -48.79
N ALA A 141 16.09 17.94 -47.87
CA ALA A 141 16.28 19.39 -47.95
C ALA A 141 17.77 19.80 -47.89
N THR A 142 18.61 19.03 -47.19
CA THR A 142 20.07 19.21 -47.16
C THR A 142 20.81 18.61 -48.36
N GLY A 143 20.11 17.93 -49.29
CA GLY A 143 20.69 17.26 -50.45
C GLY A 143 21.48 15.99 -50.11
N ALA A 144 21.28 15.43 -48.91
CA ALA A 144 22.01 14.25 -48.44
C ALA A 144 21.49 12.92 -49.03
N ILE A 145 20.26 12.93 -49.57
CA ILE A 145 19.59 11.78 -50.19
C ILE A 145 18.90 12.18 -51.48
N ASP A 146 18.78 11.23 -52.42
CA ASP A 146 18.13 11.43 -53.71
C ASP A 146 16.60 11.31 -53.63
N GLU A 147 15.88 11.81 -54.64
CA GLU A 147 14.42 11.84 -54.70
C GLU A 147 13.79 10.44 -54.66
N ASP A 148 14.42 9.50 -55.35
CA ASP A 148 13.92 8.13 -55.42
C ASP A 148 14.16 7.38 -54.10
N GLU A 149 15.25 7.68 -53.40
CA GLU A 149 15.55 7.15 -52.07
C GLU A 149 14.59 7.73 -51.01
N PHE A 150 14.29 9.02 -51.09
CA PHE A 150 13.30 9.68 -50.23
C PHE A 150 11.91 9.03 -50.34
N LYS A 151 11.45 8.75 -51.56
CA LYS A 151 10.14 8.11 -51.81
C LYS A 151 10.07 6.72 -51.20
N GLN A 152 11.13 5.92 -51.31
CA GLN A 152 11.19 4.57 -50.74
C GLN A 152 11.18 4.60 -49.20
N LEU A 153 11.98 5.46 -48.58
CA LEU A 153 12.06 5.58 -47.12
C LEU A 153 10.73 6.07 -46.53
N LYS A 154 10.09 7.07 -47.15
CA LYS A 154 8.77 7.56 -46.74
C LYS A 154 7.70 6.46 -46.80
N ALA A 155 7.67 5.67 -47.87
CA ALA A 155 6.70 4.59 -48.04
C ALA A 155 6.85 3.49 -46.96
N ASN A 156 8.09 3.12 -46.62
CA ASN A 156 8.37 2.13 -45.59
C ASN A 156 7.97 2.57 -44.18
N VAL A 157 8.15 3.85 -43.85
CA VAL A 157 7.72 4.41 -42.54
C VAL A 157 6.20 4.40 -42.42
N LEU A 158 5.50 4.81 -43.48
CA LEU A 158 4.03 4.80 -43.51
C LEU A 158 3.46 3.38 -43.37
N ALA A 159 4.02 2.40 -44.09
CA ALA A 159 3.59 1.00 -44.03
C ALA A 159 3.79 0.35 -42.65
N ARG A 160 4.84 0.76 -41.91
CA ARG A 160 5.09 0.29 -40.54
C ARG A 160 4.20 0.94 -39.49
N SER A 161 3.73 2.15 -39.74
CA SER A 161 2.85 2.90 -38.82
C SER A 161 1.38 2.48 -38.90
N SER A 162 0.98 1.83 -39.99
CA SER A 162 -0.39 1.37 -40.26
C SER A 162 -0.71 -0.05 -39.77
N LEU A 163 0.24 -0.73 -39.10
CA LEU A 163 0.11 -2.07 -38.51
C LEU A 163 -0.02 -1.96 -36.99
#